data_AF-A0A5C4REY1-F1
#
_entry.id   AF-A0A5C4REY1-F1
#
_cell.length_a   1.000
_cell.length_b   1.000
_cell.length_c   1.000
_cell.angle_alpha   90.00
_cell.angle_beta   90.00
_cell.angle_gamma   90.00
#
_symmetry.space_group_name_H-M   'P 1'
#
loop_
_entity.id
_entity.type
_entity.pdbx_description
1 polymer ?
#
loop_
_entity_poly.entity_id
_entity_poly.type
_entity_poly.pdbx_seq_one_letter_code
_entity_poly.pdbx_strand_id
1 'polypeptide(L)'
;MYLSKVVLRQSSQTANILAKLGANGVYTSHQLLWKLFSSDEKRQFLFREELGIMGLPVFYVLSKTSPQTESPLFEVETKAFYPQLKEGQRLAFKLRVNPTICITDPSGKRQRHDVLMHAKFLARQQGETEQGKIKAMMDNAARNWLLNNRRMQQWGIQFDDLLDVEGYTQHRSVKKQGQKIQFSSVDFQGLLTVTDGELYLEQYAKGFGRAKAMGCGLMLIRSV
;
A
#
# COMPACT_ATOMS: atom_id res chain seq x y z
N MET A 1 -9.71 -15.40 -2.40
CA MET A 1 -9.29 -14.64 -1.22
C MET A 1 -10.53 -14.15 -0.48
N TYR A 2 -10.36 -13.45 0.63
CA TYR A 2 -11.41 -12.72 1.32
C TYR A 2 -11.06 -11.24 1.33
N LEU A 3 -12.04 -10.39 1.03
CA LEU A 3 -11.92 -8.94 1.20
C LEU A 3 -12.85 -8.55 2.33
N SER A 4 -12.28 -7.89 3.34
CA SER A 4 -13.00 -7.49 4.54
C SER A 4 -12.90 -6.00 4.75
N LYS A 5 -14.00 -5.39 5.17
CA LYS A 5 -14.03 -4.05 5.74
C LYS A 5 -14.04 -4.20 7.25
N VAL A 6 -13.09 -3.53 7.90
CA VAL A 6 -12.86 -3.64 9.34
C VAL A 6 -12.91 -2.23 9.92
N VAL A 7 -13.80 -2.01 10.88
CA VAL A 7 -13.97 -0.72 11.56
C VAL A 7 -13.88 -0.90 13.06
N LEU A 8 -13.39 0.12 13.77
CA LEU A 8 -13.33 0.08 15.22
C LEU A 8 -14.75 0.07 15.80
N ARG A 9 -15.03 -0.90 16.67
CA ARG A 9 -16.27 -0.92 17.45
C ARG A 9 -16.28 0.26 18.42
N GLN A 10 -17.44 0.86 18.64
CA GLN A 10 -17.61 1.88 19.68
C GLN A 10 -17.63 1.21 21.06
N SER A 11 -16.60 1.47 21.87
CA SER A 11 -16.40 0.85 23.17
C SER A 11 -15.57 1.75 24.10
N SER A 12 -15.49 1.40 25.38
CA SER A 12 -14.61 2.08 26.34
C SER A 12 -13.11 1.99 25.98
N GLN A 13 -12.71 1.06 25.10
CA GLN A 13 -11.33 0.90 24.66
C GLN A 13 -10.99 1.74 23.42
N THR A 14 -11.98 2.29 22.72
CA THR A 14 -11.81 2.93 21.41
C THR A 14 -10.87 4.13 21.49
N ALA A 15 -11.03 5.01 22.49
CA ALA A 15 -10.14 6.16 22.68
C ALA A 15 -8.67 5.75 22.87
N ASN A 16 -8.43 4.70 23.67
CA ASN A 16 -7.08 4.18 23.90
C ASN A 16 -6.46 3.56 22.64
N ILE A 17 -7.27 2.92 21.79
CA ILE A 17 -6.81 2.36 20.51
C ILE A 17 -6.46 3.49 19.55
N LEU A 18 -7.33 4.50 19.42
CA LEU A 18 -7.08 5.68 18.58
C LEU A 18 -5.82 6.43 18.99
N ALA A 19 -5.60 6.61 20.30
CA ALA A 19 -4.37 7.21 20.81
C ALA A 19 -3.11 6.40 20.40
N LYS A 20 -3.17 5.06 20.47
CA LYS A 20 -2.07 4.19 20.04
C LYS A 20 -1.82 4.21 18.53
N LEU A 21 -2.89 4.32 17.74
CA LEU A 21 -2.81 4.49 16.29
C LEU A 21 -2.13 5.82 15.94
N GLY A 22 -2.52 6.91 16.60
CA GLY A 22 -1.89 8.22 16.41
C GLY A 22 -0.41 8.27 16.82
N ALA A 23 -0.03 7.57 17.89
CA ALA A 23 1.34 7.64 18.44
C ALA A 23 2.38 6.79 17.68
N ASN A 24 2.01 5.61 17.19
CA ASN A 24 2.94 4.65 16.55
C ASN A 24 2.56 4.29 15.10
N GLY A 25 1.49 4.91 14.58
CA GLY A 25 1.09 4.83 13.18
C GLY A 25 0.83 3.41 12.69
N VAL A 26 1.28 3.15 11.46
CA VAL A 26 0.93 1.97 10.66
C VAL A 26 1.36 0.64 11.28
N TYR A 27 2.41 0.63 12.11
CA TYR A 27 2.83 -0.57 12.83
C TYR A 27 1.78 -1.03 13.85
N THR A 28 1.13 -0.09 14.54
CA THR A 28 0.02 -0.39 15.45
C THR A 28 -1.16 -0.96 14.69
N SER A 29 -1.52 -0.37 13.54
CA SER A 29 -2.61 -0.87 12.68
C SER A 29 -2.38 -2.35 12.31
N HIS A 30 -1.17 -2.70 11.87
CA HIS A 30 -0.81 -4.09 11.58
C HIS A 30 -0.97 -5.01 12.80
N GLN A 31 -0.45 -4.62 13.97
CA GLN A 31 -0.54 -5.44 15.19
C GLN A 31 -1.98 -5.68 15.64
N LEU A 32 -2.87 -4.71 15.46
CA LEU A 32 -4.28 -4.85 15.79
C LEU A 32 -4.99 -5.80 14.82
N LEU A 33 -4.82 -5.59 13.51
CA LEU A 33 -5.40 -6.44 12.47
C LEU A 33 -4.88 -7.88 12.53
N TRP A 34 -3.61 -8.07 12.93
CA TRP A 34 -2.99 -9.38 13.12
C TRP A 34 -3.73 -10.27 14.13
N LYS A 35 -4.47 -9.68 15.07
CA LYS A 35 -5.29 -10.42 16.04
C LYS A 35 -6.49 -11.10 15.41
N LEU A 36 -7.00 -10.58 14.29
CA LEU A 36 -8.14 -11.17 13.56
C LEU A 36 -7.80 -12.50 12.88
N PHE A 37 -6.52 -12.85 12.79
CA PHE A 37 -6.05 -14.07 12.12
C PHE A 37 -5.46 -15.06 13.13
N SER A 38 -5.99 -15.12 14.35
CA SER A 38 -5.34 -15.87 15.42
C SER A 38 -5.26 -17.39 15.18
N SER A 39 -6.17 -17.92 14.37
CA SER A 39 -6.26 -19.32 13.96
C SER A 39 -5.37 -19.72 12.77
N ASP A 40 -4.75 -18.76 12.08
CA ASP A 40 -3.82 -19.00 10.98
C ASP A 40 -2.39 -18.87 11.51
N GLU A 41 -1.49 -19.80 11.18
CA GLU A 41 -0.08 -19.70 11.58
C GLU A 41 0.67 -18.66 10.73
N LYS A 42 0.35 -18.55 9.44
CA LYS A 42 1.05 -17.65 8.51
C LYS A 42 0.52 -16.23 8.59
N ARG A 43 -0.77 -16.06 8.91
CA ARG A 43 -1.46 -14.76 9.11
C ARG A 43 -1.18 -13.76 7.99
N GLN A 44 -1.23 -14.25 6.75
CA GLN A 44 -0.90 -13.45 5.59
C GLN A 44 -2.10 -12.60 5.15
N PHE A 45 -1.97 -11.30 5.30
CA PHE A 45 -2.92 -10.33 4.80
C PHE A 45 -2.22 -9.08 4.26
N LEU A 46 -2.92 -8.39 3.36
CA LEU A 46 -2.65 -7.00 2.97
C LEU A 46 -3.73 -6.13 3.61
N PHE A 47 -3.40 -4.90 3.92
CA PHE A 47 -4.40 -3.94 4.34
C PHE A 47 -4.13 -2.55 3.78
N ARG A 48 -5.19 -1.74 3.76
CA ARG A 48 -5.15 -0.32 3.47
C ARG A 48 -6.02 0.40 4.49
N GLU A 49 -5.47 1.46 5.06
CA GLU A 49 -6.17 2.35 6.00
C GLU A 49 -6.69 3.56 5.23
N GLU A 50 -7.98 3.83 5.41
CA GLU A 50 -8.73 4.97 4.87
C GLU A 50 -9.40 5.73 6.02
N LEU A 51 -9.74 7.00 5.78
CA LEU A 51 -10.57 7.77 6.69
C LEU A 51 -12.05 7.51 6.38
N GLY A 52 -12.77 7.01 7.37
CA GLY A 52 -14.21 6.82 7.33
C GLY A 52 -15.01 8.02 7.80
N ILE A 53 -16.28 7.76 8.06
CA ILE A 53 -17.22 8.75 8.60
C ILE A 53 -16.72 9.25 9.96
N MET A 54 -16.85 10.56 10.19
CA MET A 54 -16.37 11.25 11.41
C MET A 54 -14.84 11.15 11.66
N GLY A 55 -14.05 10.83 10.62
CA GLY A 55 -12.59 10.78 10.70
C GLY A 55 -12.03 9.53 11.40
N LEU A 56 -12.87 8.53 11.67
CA LEU A 56 -12.43 7.26 12.23
C LEU A 56 -11.76 6.38 11.17
N PRO A 57 -10.74 5.59 11.54
CA PRO A 57 -10.05 4.73 10.57
C PRO A 57 -10.96 3.58 10.12
N VAL A 58 -10.94 3.34 8.81
CA VAL A 58 -11.55 2.17 8.16
C VAL A 58 -10.43 1.38 7.49
N PHE A 59 -10.38 0.07 7.76
CA PHE A 59 -9.38 -0.81 7.17
C PHE A 59 -10.03 -1.71 6.13
N TYR A 60 -9.49 -1.71 4.92
CA TYR A 60 -9.74 -2.76 3.95
C TYR A 60 -8.65 -3.81 4.08
N VAL A 61 -9.04 -5.08 4.23
CA VAL A 61 -8.13 -6.20 4.48
C VAL A 61 -8.36 -7.28 3.44
N LEU A 62 -7.30 -7.64 2.70
CA LEU A 62 -7.30 -8.77 1.79
C LEU A 62 -6.50 -9.92 2.41
N SER A 63 -7.12 -11.07 2.57
CA SER A 63 -6.50 -12.23 3.22
C SER A 63 -6.79 -13.53 2.48
N LYS A 64 -5.93 -14.54 2.70
CA LYS A 64 -6.14 -15.89 2.16
C LYS A 64 -7.21 -16.64 2.95
N THR A 65 -7.18 -16.51 4.27
CA THR A 65 -8.13 -17.07 5.23
C THR A 65 -9.12 -16.00 5.66
N SER A 66 -10.35 -16.39 5.98
CA SER A 66 -11.34 -15.45 6.50
C SER A 66 -10.88 -14.95 7.87
N PRO A 67 -10.93 -13.63 8.16
CA PRO A 67 -10.68 -13.14 9.50
C PRO A 67 -11.74 -13.64 10.48
N GLN A 68 -11.39 -13.69 11.76
CA GLN A 68 -12.33 -13.86 12.85
C GLN A 68 -13.27 -12.65 12.88
N THR A 69 -14.58 -12.91 12.78
CA THR A 69 -15.62 -11.88 12.77
C THR A 69 -16.01 -11.44 14.17
N GLU A 70 -15.92 -12.35 15.15
CA GLU A 70 -16.13 -12.05 16.56
C GLU A 70 -14.88 -11.40 17.15
N SER A 71 -14.86 -10.07 17.17
CA SER A 71 -13.77 -9.28 17.76
C SER A 71 -14.31 -8.31 18.80
N PRO A 72 -13.70 -8.22 20.01
CA PRO A 72 -14.07 -7.19 20.97
C PRO A 72 -13.67 -5.77 20.52
N LEU A 73 -12.75 -5.66 19.54
CA LEU A 73 -12.19 -4.38 19.09
C LEU A 73 -12.79 -3.90 17.77
N PHE A 74 -13.26 -4.82 16.94
CA PHE A 74 -13.60 -4.55 15.54
C PHE A 74 -14.99 -5.08 15.18
N GLU A 75 -15.65 -4.34 14.32
CA GLU A 75 -16.72 -4.86 13.48
C GLU A 75 -16.11 -5.25 12.13
N VAL A 76 -16.40 -6.47 11.68
CA VAL A 76 -15.76 -7.07 10.50
C VAL A 76 -16.84 -7.53 9.52
N GLU A 77 -16.89 -6.90 8.36
CA GLU A 77 -17.73 -7.29 7.24
C GLU A 77 -16.84 -7.99 6.21
N THR A 78 -17.07 -9.29 5.95
CA THR A 78 -16.22 -10.09 5.05
C THR A 78 -17.01 -10.63 3.87
N LYS A 79 -16.41 -10.60 2.68
CA LYS A 79 -16.90 -11.32 1.50
C LYS A 79 -15.81 -12.14 0.83
N ALA A 80 -16.21 -13.22 0.16
CA ALA A 80 -15.34 -13.90 -0.78
C ALA A 80 -14.95 -12.93 -1.91
N PHE A 81 -13.67 -12.96 -2.29
CA PHE A 81 -13.10 -12.05 -3.28
C PHE A 81 -12.36 -12.85 -4.35
N TYR A 82 -13.05 -13.01 -5.48
CA TYR A 82 -12.60 -13.68 -6.70
C TYR A 82 -13.24 -12.98 -7.91
N PRO A 83 -12.84 -11.72 -8.19
CA PRO A 83 -13.39 -11.00 -9.34
C PRO A 83 -13.09 -11.77 -10.63
N GLN A 84 -14.08 -11.83 -11.52
CA GLN A 84 -13.91 -12.42 -12.85
C GLN A 84 -13.30 -11.36 -13.77
N LEU A 85 -11.99 -11.44 -13.97
CA LEU A 85 -11.21 -10.44 -14.70
C LEU A 85 -10.92 -10.96 -16.11
N LYS A 86 -11.25 -10.16 -17.12
CA LYS A 86 -11.03 -10.50 -18.53
C LYS A 86 -9.97 -9.59 -19.15
N GLU A 87 -9.20 -10.13 -20.08
CA GLU A 87 -8.31 -9.31 -20.92
C GLU A 87 -9.10 -8.18 -21.61
N GLY A 88 -8.49 -7.00 -21.69
CA GLY A 88 -9.12 -5.78 -22.22
C GLY A 88 -10.09 -5.09 -21.26
N GLN A 89 -10.41 -5.70 -20.11
CA GLN A 89 -11.27 -5.07 -19.11
C GLN A 89 -10.60 -3.84 -18.50
N ARG A 90 -11.32 -2.72 -18.50
CA ARG A 90 -10.88 -1.49 -17.84
C ARG A 90 -11.39 -1.42 -16.40
N LEU A 91 -10.55 -0.95 -15.50
CA LEU A 91 -10.85 -0.78 -14.08
C LEU A 91 -10.33 0.57 -13.59
N ALA A 92 -11.12 1.23 -12.74
CA ALA A 92 -10.60 2.31 -11.90
C ALA A 92 -9.89 1.71 -10.69
N PHE A 93 -8.75 2.30 -10.30
CA PHE A 93 -7.98 1.82 -9.17
C PHE A 93 -7.55 2.94 -8.22
N LYS A 94 -7.34 2.56 -6.95
CA LYS A 94 -6.53 3.28 -5.97
C LYS A 94 -5.44 2.36 -5.43
N LEU A 95 -4.21 2.84 -5.33
CA LEU A 95 -3.08 2.04 -4.89
C LEU A 95 -2.10 2.86 -4.04
N ARG A 96 -1.85 2.40 -2.80
CA ARG A 96 -0.75 2.91 -1.97
C ARG A 96 0.44 1.98 -2.11
N VAL A 97 1.60 2.50 -2.49
CA VAL A 97 2.85 1.71 -2.60
C VAL A 97 4.00 2.40 -1.92
N ASN A 98 4.99 1.61 -1.49
CA ASN A 98 6.32 2.11 -1.21
C ASN A 98 7.23 1.85 -2.43
N PRO A 99 7.45 2.86 -3.30
CA PRO A 99 8.28 2.70 -4.48
C PRO A 99 9.77 2.73 -4.09
N THR A 100 10.44 1.59 -4.27
CA THR A 100 11.88 1.47 -4.01
C THR A 100 12.66 1.08 -5.25
N ILE A 101 13.89 1.57 -5.36
CA ILE A 101 14.88 1.18 -6.36
C ILE A 101 16.09 0.54 -5.69
N CYS A 102 16.75 -0.39 -6.38
CA CYS A 102 18.02 -0.97 -5.93
C CYS A 102 19.13 -0.38 -6.79
N ILE A 103 20.14 0.21 -6.15
CA ILE A 103 21.31 0.82 -6.77
C ILE A 103 22.51 -0.03 -6.38
N THR A 104 23.38 -0.34 -7.34
CA THR A 104 24.66 -0.98 -7.06
C THR A 104 25.71 0.10 -7.05
N ASP A 105 26.42 0.26 -5.93
CA ASP A 105 27.51 1.22 -5.84
C ASP A 105 28.76 0.73 -6.60
N PRO A 106 29.79 1.59 -6.82
CA PRO A 106 31.01 1.20 -7.53
C PRO A 106 31.77 0.04 -6.89
N SER A 107 31.54 -0.26 -5.61
CA SER A 107 32.13 -1.41 -4.91
C SER A 107 31.36 -2.73 -5.15
N GLY A 108 30.29 -2.69 -5.95
CA GLY A 108 29.44 -3.84 -6.23
C GLY A 108 28.37 -4.10 -5.15
N LYS A 109 28.30 -3.27 -4.11
CA LYS A 109 27.33 -3.44 -3.03
C LYS A 109 25.97 -2.86 -3.44
N ARG A 110 24.93 -3.68 -3.27
CA ARG A 110 23.55 -3.31 -3.58
C ARG A 110 22.89 -2.61 -2.40
N GLN A 111 22.38 -1.41 -2.64
CA GLN A 111 21.66 -0.61 -1.66
C GLN A 111 20.27 -0.25 -2.18
N ARG A 112 19.30 -0.20 -1.27
CA ARG A 112 17.91 0.12 -1.60
C ARG A 112 17.62 1.56 -1.21
N HIS A 113 17.01 2.28 -2.13
CA HIS A 113 16.61 3.67 -1.94
C HIS A 113 15.12 3.84 -2.20
N ASP A 114 14.51 4.80 -1.51
CA ASP A 114 13.21 5.33 -1.91
C ASP A 114 13.35 6.05 -3.25
N VAL A 115 12.40 5.84 -4.15
CA VAL A 115 12.46 6.38 -5.52
C VAL A 115 12.45 7.91 -5.53
N LEU A 116 11.61 8.53 -4.70
CA LEU A 116 11.44 9.97 -4.68
C LEU A 116 12.64 10.64 -4.01
N MET A 117 13.14 10.07 -2.91
CA MET A 117 14.37 10.56 -2.27
C MET A 117 15.59 10.40 -3.16
N HIS A 118 15.67 9.32 -3.95
CA HIS A 118 16.73 9.16 -4.94
C HIS A 118 16.63 10.22 -6.05
N ALA A 119 15.43 10.47 -6.59
CA ALA A 119 15.22 11.53 -7.57
C ALA A 119 15.58 12.92 -7.03
N LYS A 120 15.19 13.22 -5.78
CA LYS A 120 15.56 14.46 -5.09
C LYS A 120 17.07 14.60 -4.91
N PHE A 121 17.76 13.52 -4.59
CA PHE A 121 19.22 13.52 -4.48
C PHE A 121 19.88 13.83 -5.84
N LEU A 122 19.46 13.16 -6.91
CA LEU A 122 20.00 13.38 -8.26
C LEU A 122 19.75 14.82 -8.74
N ALA A 123 18.55 15.36 -8.52
CA ALA A 123 18.21 16.74 -8.88
C ALA A 123 19.19 17.73 -8.24
N ARG A 124 19.43 17.59 -6.93
CA ARG A 124 20.38 18.44 -6.20
C ARG A 124 21.82 18.27 -6.68
N GLN A 125 22.22 17.05 -7.03
CA GLN A 125 23.55 16.78 -7.58
C GLN A 125 23.74 17.48 -8.93
N GLN A 126 22.68 17.64 -9.71
CA GLN A 126 22.67 18.37 -10.98
C GLN A 126 22.55 19.90 -10.81
N GLY A 127 22.56 20.40 -9.57
CA GLY A 127 22.48 21.84 -9.27
C GLY A 127 21.05 22.40 -9.23
N GLU A 128 20.02 21.55 -9.33
CA GLU A 128 18.64 22.01 -9.22
C GLU A 128 18.33 22.42 -7.76
N THR A 129 17.81 23.64 -7.61
CA THR A 129 17.50 24.25 -6.31
C THR A 129 16.04 24.69 -6.21
N GLU A 130 15.34 24.79 -7.34
CA GLU A 130 13.94 25.20 -7.39
C GLU A 130 13.03 24.09 -6.86
N GLN A 131 12.31 24.37 -5.78
CA GLN A 131 11.50 23.37 -5.08
C GLN A 131 10.39 22.78 -5.98
N GLY A 132 9.79 23.59 -6.85
CA GLY A 132 8.76 23.15 -7.80
C GLY A 132 9.28 22.11 -8.79
N LYS A 133 10.45 22.37 -9.38
CA LYS A 133 11.11 21.43 -10.31
C LYS A 133 11.54 20.14 -9.61
N ILE A 134 12.14 20.24 -8.43
CA ILE A 134 12.50 19.04 -7.64
C ILE A 134 11.25 18.19 -7.36
N LYS A 135 10.13 18.82 -6.97
CA LYS A 135 8.88 18.10 -6.74
C LYS A 135 8.38 17.43 -8.02
N ALA A 136 8.39 18.12 -9.16
CA ALA A 136 8.00 17.53 -10.44
C ALA A 136 8.89 16.33 -10.83
N MET A 137 10.20 16.41 -10.61
CA MET A 137 11.13 15.29 -10.83
C MET A 137 10.83 14.09 -9.91
N MET A 138 10.50 14.35 -8.64
CA MET A 138 10.08 13.31 -7.69
C MET A 138 8.77 12.63 -8.13
N ASP A 139 7.77 13.42 -8.51
CA ASP A 139 6.47 12.92 -8.96
C ASP A 139 6.62 12.10 -10.26
N ASN A 140 7.44 12.57 -11.20
CA ASN A 140 7.77 11.84 -12.43
C ASN A 140 8.51 10.54 -12.15
N ALA A 141 9.46 10.52 -11.21
CA ALA A 141 10.14 9.30 -10.82
C ALA A 141 9.18 8.26 -10.21
N ALA A 142 8.21 8.71 -9.41
CA ALA A 142 7.17 7.85 -8.85
C ALA A 142 6.26 7.28 -9.96
N ARG A 143 5.82 8.11 -10.91
CA ARG A 143 5.04 7.67 -12.10
C ARG A 143 5.81 6.65 -12.94
N ASN A 144 7.06 6.95 -13.29
CA ASN A 144 7.92 6.06 -14.07
C ASN A 144 8.17 4.73 -13.36
N TRP A 145 8.21 4.74 -12.02
CA TRP A 145 8.22 3.50 -11.26
C TRP A 145 6.91 2.73 -11.52
N LEU A 146 5.72 3.31 -11.33
CA LEU A 146 4.48 2.56 -11.53
C LEU A 146 4.32 2.05 -12.98
N LEU A 147 4.63 2.91 -13.97
CA LEU A 147 4.53 2.68 -15.41
C LEU A 147 5.68 1.85 -16.01
N ASN A 148 6.50 1.19 -15.20
CA ASN A 148 7.57 0.36 -15.72
C ASN A 148 7.00 -0.86 -16.49
N ASN A 149 7.31 -0.99 -17.79
CA ASN A 149 6.78 -2.05 -18.65
C ASN A 149 6.98 -3.46 -18.10
N ARG A 150 8.17 -3.79 -17.60
CA ARG A 150 8.44 -5.11 -17.03
C ARG A 150 7.55 -5.41 -15.83
N ARG A 151 7.32 -4.40 -14.99
CA ARG A 151 6.44 -4.51 -13.81
C ARG A 151 4.99 -4.71 -14.24
N MET A 152 4.50 -3.91 -15.18
CA MET A 152 3.15 -4.01 -15.74
C MET A 152 2.88 -5.40 -16.36
N GLN A 153 3.83 -5.89 -17.19
CA GLN A 153 3.79 -7.24 -17.74
C GLN A 153 3.75 -8.33 -16.65
N GLN A 154 4.61 -8.23 -15.63
CA GLN A 154 4.61 -9.14 -14.49
C GLN A 154 3.34 -9.08 -13.64
N TRP A 155 2.56 -8.02 -13.77
CA TRP A 155 1.33 -7.79 -13.02
C TRP A 155 0.08 -8.11 -13.83
N GLY A 156 0.19 -8.47 -15.11
CA GLY A 156 -0.97 -8.75 -15.96
C GLY A 156 -1.88 -7.54 -16.18
N ILE A 157 -1.33 -6.32 -16.09
CA ILE A 157 -2.07 -5.07 -16.26
C ILE A 157 -1.24 -4.03 -17.01
N GLN A 158 -1.93 -3.08 -17.61
CA GLN A 158 -1.36 -1.86 -18.16
C GLN A 158 -2.09 -0.66 -17.55
N PHE A 159 -1.35 0.25 -16.93
CA PHE A 159 -1.91 1.51 -16.46
C PHE A 159 -2.08 2.49 -17.64
N ASP A 160 -3.10 3.33 -17.57
CA ASP A 160 -3.18 4.53 -18.41
C ASP A 160 -2.05 5.51 -18.04
N ASP A 161 -1.58 6.30 -19.01
CA ASP A 161 -0.54 7.33 -18.77
C ASP A 161 -1.05 8.47 -17.89
N LEU A 162 -2.36 8.74 -17.92
CA LEU A 162 -3.05 9.72 -17.08
C LEU A 162 -3.24 9.19 -15.66
N LEU A 163 -2.12 9.11 -14.93
CA LEU A 163 -2.08 8.80 -13.51
C LEU A 163 -2.17 10.06 -12.67
N ASP A 164 -2.86 9.96 -11.54
CA ASP A 164 -2.83 10.97 -10.49
C ASP A 164 -2.03 10.47 -9.28
N VAL A 165 -1.23 11.37 -8.70
CA VAL A 165 -0.41 11.13 -7.52
C VAL A 165 -1.06 11.91 -6.39
N GLU A 166 -1.94 11.26 -5.62
CA GLU A 166 -2.74 11.90 -4.58
C GLU A 166 -1.87 12.39 -3.41
N GLY A 167 -0.78 11.67 -3.11
CA GLY A 167 0.07 12.05 -1.98
C GLY A 167 1.35 11.25 -1.83
N TYR A 168 2.31 11.86 -1.13
CA TYR A 168 3.53 11.26 -0.64
C TYR A 168 3.62 11.44 0.87
N THR A 169 3.70 10.34 1.61
CA THR A 169 3.72 10.34 3.08
C THR A 169 4.96 9.63 3.58
N GLN A 170 5.69 10.27 4.50
CA GLN A 170 6.77 9.62 5.24
C GLN A 170 6.24 9.05 6.55
N HIS A 171 6.38 7.73 6.69
CA HIS A 171 5.97 6.99 7.88
C HIS A 171 7.17 6.79 8.80
N ARG A 172 6.95 6.96 10.10
CA ARG A 172 7.92 6.66 11.16
C ARG A 172 7.22 5.90 12.27
N SER A 173 7.78 4.76 12.65
CA SER A 173 7.29 3.95 13.77
C SER A 173 8.47 3.38 14.55
N VAL A 174 8.25 3.00 15.80
CA VAL A 174 9.28 2.37 16.65
C VAL A 174 8.78 0.99 17.09
N LYS A 175 9.61 -0.05 16.90
CA LYS A 175 9.32 -1.40 17.41
C LYS A 175 9.64 -1.51 18.90
N LYS A 176 9.17 -2.59 19.55
CA LYS A 176 9.39 -2.89 20.98
C LYS A 176 10.85 -2.86 21.45
N GLN A 177 11.84 -3.02 20.56
CA GLN A 177 13.28 -2.99 20.87
C GLN A 177 13.96 -1.68 20.43
N GLY A 178 13.21 -0.60 20.20
CA GLY A 178 13.76 0.70 19.79
C GLY A 178 14.18 0.78 18.31
N GLN A 179 14.07 -0.31 17.55
CA GLN A 179 14.32 -0.30 16.10
C GLN A 179 13.34 0.65 15.40
N LYS A 180 13.88 1.69 14.78
CA LYS A 180 13.12 2.67 13.99
C LYS A 180 12.75 2.06 12.64
N ILE A 181 11.48 2.17 12.28
CA ILE A 181 10.97 1.88 10.95
C ILE A 181 10.74 3.23 10.27
N GLN A 182 11.35 3.43 9.12
CA GLN A 182 11.10 4.59 8.28
C GLN A 182 10.90 4.13 6.84
N PHE A 183 9.83 4.60 6.22
CA PHE A 183 9.57 4.38 4.81
C PHE A 183 8.62 5.47 4.29
N SER A 184 8.49 5.54 2.97
CA SER A 184 7.52 6.43 2.32
C SER A 184 6.48 5.62 1.58
N SER A 185 5.29 6.20 1.47
CA SER A 185 4.24 5.69 0.59
C SER A 185 3.83 6.77 -0.42
N VAL A 186 3.46 6.32 -1.60
CA VAL A 186 2.81 7.12 -2.64
C VAL A 186 1.44 6.52 -2.92
N ASP A 187 0.42 7.38 -2.92
CA ASP A 187 -0.95 7.03 -3.28
C ASP A 187 -1.17 7.42 -4.75
N PHE A 188 -1.52 6.42 -5.57
CA PHE A 188 -1.87 6.57 -6.97
C PHE A 188 -3.36 6.29 -7.18
N GLN A 189 -3.97 7.04 -8.10
CA GLN A 189 -5.28 6.70 -8.64
C GLN A 189 -5.30 6.88 -10.16
N GLY A 190 -6.17 6.13 -10.82
CA GLY A 190 -6.32 6.23 -12.28
C GLY A 190 -7.09 5.04 -12.85
N LEU A 191 -6.83 4.79 -14.13
CA LEU A 191 -7.38 3.65 -14.86
C LEU A 191 -6.28 2.65 -15.20
N LEU A 192 -6.67 1.39 -15.26
CA LEU A 192 -5.85 0.30 -15.78
C LEU A 192 -6.67 -0.58 -16.71
N THR A 193 -5.99 -1.27 -17.60
CA THR A 193 -6.52 -2.31 -18.47
C THR A 193 -5.91 -3.65 -18.06
N VAL A 194 -6.73 -4.66 -17.85
CA VAL A 194 -6.28 -6.02 -17.58
C VAL A 194 -5.71 -6.60 -18.87
N THR A 195 -4.47 -7.09 -18.82
CA THR A 195 -3.82 -7.78 -19.95
C THR A 195 -3.78 -9.30 -19.74
N ASP A 196 -3.80 -9.75 -18.49
CA ASP A 196 -3.90 -11.17 -18.11
C ASP A 196 -4.62 -11.26 -16.76
N GLY A 197 -5.84 -11.83 -16.76
CA GLY A 197 -6.70 -11.88 -15.59
C GLY A 197 -6.18 -12.81 -14.48
N GLU A 198 -5.57 -13.93 -14.83
CA GLU A 198 -5.05 -14.90 -13.88
C GLU A 198 -3.77 -14.37 -13.22
N LEU A 199 -2.83 -13.88 -14.04
CA LEU A 199 -1.59 -13.27 -13.57
C LEU A 199 -1.87 -12.06 -12.68
N TYR A 200 -2.83 -11.23 -13.06
CA TYR A 200 -3.23 -10.08 -12.26
C TYR A 200 -3.85 -10.50 -10.93
N LEU A 201 -4.74 -11.50 -10.92
CA LEU A 201 -5.36 -11.96 -9.67
C LEU A 201 -4.33 -12.61 -8.72
N GLU A 202 -3.38 -13.37 -9.24
CA GLU A 202 -2.25 -13.88 -8.46
C GLU A 202 -1.39 -12.76 -7.87
N GLN A 203 -1.08 -11.75 -8.68
CA GLN A 203 -0.29 -10.60 -8.23
C GLN A 203 -1.07 -9.77 -7.21
N TYR A 204 -2.38 -9.63 -7.39
CA TYR A 204 -3.27 -8.95 -6.45
C TYR A 204 -3.25 -9.62 -5.08
N ALA A 205 -3.28 -10.96 -5.04
CA ALA A 205 -3.14 -11.74 -3.81
C ALA A 205 -1.80 -11.50 -3.09
N LYS A 206 -0.73 -11.33 -3.87
CA LYS A 206 0.63 -11.06 -3.35
C LYS A 206 0.77 -9.60 -2.92
N GLY A 207 0.03 -8.67 -3.52
CA GLY A 207 0.12 -7.23 -3.33
C GLY A 207 1.26 -6.56 -4.10
N PHE A 208 1.14 -5.25 -4.32
CA PHE A 208 2.01 -4.45 -5.18
C PHE A 208 3.09 -3.71 -4.38
N GLY A 209 4.33 -3.69 -4.88
CA GLY A 209 5.42 -2.95 -4.22
C GLY A 209 5.87 -3.53 -2.88
N ARG A 210 6.43 -2.68 -2.00
CA ARG A 210 6.96 -3.06 -0.67
C ARG A 210 6.11 -2.52 0.47
N ALA A 211 6.56 -2.76 1.70
CA ALA A 211 5.91 -2.32 2.94
C ALA A 211 4.46 -2.83 3.08
N LYS A 212 4.20 -4.05 2.62
CA LYS A 212 2.87 -4.68 2.62
C LYS A 212 2.26 -4.85 4.01
N ALA A 213 3.10 -5.20 4.98
CA ALA A 213 2.75 -5.23 6.39
C ALA A 213 2.53 -3.83 7.01
N MET A 214 2.70 -2.77 6.23
CA MET A 214 2.56 -1.38 6.66
C MET A 214 1.56 -0.63 5.74
N GLY A 215 0.40 -1.22 5.48
CA GLY A 215 -0.70 -0.52 4.81
C GLY A 215 -0.48 -0.22 3.32
N CYS A 216 0.55 -0.80 2.70
CA CYS A 216 0.86 -0.64 1.28
C CYS A 216 0.52 -1.91 0.48
N GLY A 217 0.35 -1.77 -0.82
CA GLY A 217 0.30 -2.86 -1.77
C GLY A 217 -1.06 -3.52 -1.94
N LEU A 218 -2.06 -3.17 -1.14
CA LEU A 218 -3.46 -3.46 -1.48
C LEU A 218 -3.95 -2.43 -2.50
N MET A 219 -4.34 -2.90 -3.68
CA MET A 219 -5.02 -2.09 -4.70
C MET A 219 -6.52 -2.19 -4.47
N LEU A 220 -7.24 -1.08 -4.47
CA LEU A 220 -8.71 -1.07 -4.53
C LEU A 220 -9.11 -0.93 -6.00
N ILE A 221 -10.02 -1.79 -6.48
CA ILE A 221 -10.49 -1.77 -7.87
C ILE A 221 -12.00 -1.69 -7.95
N ARG A 222 -12.50 -1.04 -9.01
CA ARG A 222 -13.91 -1.03 -9.40
C ARG A 222 -14.04 -1.03 -10.91
N SER A 223 -15.13 -1.60 -11.42
CA SER A 223 -15.51 -1.46 -12.82
C SER A 223 -15.76 0.01 -13.17
N VAL A 224 -15.46 0.36 -14.41
CA VAL A 224 -15.85 1.61 -15.07
C VAL A 224 -17.07 1.41 -15.93
#